data_AF-A0A8T9SXJ3-F1
#
_entry.id   AF-A0A8T9SXJ3-F1
#
_cell.length_a   1.000
_cell.length_b   1.000
_cell.length_c   1.000
_cell.angle_alpha   90.00
_cell.angle_beta   90.00
_cell.angle_gamma   90.00
#
_symmetry.space_group_name_H-M   'P 1'
#
loop_
_entity.id
_entity.type
_entity.pdbx_description
1 polymer ?
#
loop_
_entity_poly.entity_id
_entity_poly.type
_entity_poly.pdbx_seq_one_letter_code
_entity_poly.pdbx_strand_id
1 'polypeptide(L)'
;MASIRILEPDYYNQAKREQRGRAHGSFVGNYLALQLTNDWYSYKSYDIVDTRRHYGYDYSGIMAQWGMQRRIGSWGLFDGGIGIGVGNNNIKYTYDYTTRTESRKRLPGLIAELNARISLAH
;
A
#
# COMPACT_ATOMS: atom_id res chain seq x y z
N MET A 1 0.33 2.60 -11.65
CA MET A 1 1.61 2.34 -11.00
C MET A 1 1.48 2.88 -9.60
N ALA A 2 1.21 1.97 -8.67
CA ALA A 2 1.11 2.30 -7.26
C ALA A 2 2.51 2.35 -6.66
N SER A 3 2.85 3.48 -6.06
CA SER A 3 4.00 3.62 -5.18
C SER A 3 3.55 3.34 -3.75
N ILE A 4 3.99 2.20 -3.21
CA ILE A 4 3.74 1.80 -1.82
C ILE A 4 5.04 1.98 -1.04
N ARG A 5 5.00 2.77 0.03
CA ARG A 5 6.12 2.92 0.97
C ARG A 5 5.66 2.47 2.35
N ILE A 6 6.29 1.43 2.85
CA ILE A 6 6.16 0.99 4.25
C ILE A 6 7.20 1.78 5.05
N LEU A 7 6.75 2.50 6.08
CA LEU A 7 7.59 3.09 7.12
C LEU A 7 8.11 1.97 8.02
N GLU A 8 9.27 2.19 8.63
CA GLU A 8 10.04 1.16 9.33
C GLU A 8 9.15 0.21 10.18
N PRO A 9 9.14 -1.10 9.86
CA PRO A 9 8.31 -2.06 10.59
C PRO A 9 8.86 -2.26 12.00
N ASP A 10 7.99 -2.17 12.99
CA ASP A 10 8.31 -2.47 14.39
C ASP A 10 7.98 -3.92 14.72
N TYR A 11 9.03 -4.69 15.01
CA TYR A 11 8.93 -6.12 15.30
C TYR A 11 8.73 -6.36 16.79
N TYR A 12 7.57 -6.89 17.16
CA TYR A 12 7.23 -7.15 18.56
C TYR A 12 7.43 -8.62 18.96
N ASN A 13 7.42 -8.90 20.27
CA ASN A 13 7.63 -10.23 20.85
C ASN A 13 9.00 -10.88 20.58
N GLN A 14 10.03 -10.12 20.22
CA GLN A 14 11.36 -10.67 19.92
C GLN A 14 12.00 -11.36 21.14
N ALA A 15 12.02 -10.73 22.32
CA ALA A 15 12.57 -11.31 23.54
C ALA A 15 11.90 -12.65 23.94
N LYS A 16 10.58 -12.75 23.75
CA LYS A 16 9.82 -13.99 24.01
C LYS A 16 10.16 -15.10 23.02
N ARG A 17 10.55 -14.76 21.78
CA ARG A 17 10.99 -15.73 20.78
C ARG A 17 12.38 -16.24 21.10
N GLU A 18 13.29 -15.34 21.48
CA GLU A 18 14.64 -15.66 21.93
C GLU A 18 14.62 -16.65 23.11
N GLN A 19 13.85 -16.35 24.17
CA GLN A 19 13.69 -17.24 25.33
C GLN A 19 13.17 -18.63 24.98
N ARG A 20 12.43 -18.76 23.87
CA ARG A 20 11.83 -20.03 23.41
C ARG A 20 12.65 -20.73 22.33
N GLY A 21 13.87 -20.25 22.05
CA GLY A 21 14.72 -20.78 20.98
C GLY A 21 14.11 -20.64 19.58
N ARG A 22 13.19 -19.69 19.39
CA ARG A 22 12.56 -19.43 18.10
C ARG A 22 13.38 -18.40 17.32
N ALA A 23 13.29 -18.47 16.00
CA ALA A 23 13.90 -17.48 15.11
C ALA A 23 13.42 -16.06 15.49
N HIS A 24 14.39 -15.17 15.69
CA HIS A 24 14.26 -13.78 16.14
C HIS A 24 15.30 -12.90 15.41
N GLY A 25 15.15 -11.59 15.50
CA GLY A 25 15.99 -10.60 14.83
C GLY A 25 15.32 -9.89 13.66
N SER A 26 16.06 -9.03 12.96
CA SER A 26 15.54 -8.27 11.82
C SER A 26 14.97 -9.18 10.74
N PHE A 27 13.84 -8.78 10.14
CA PHE A 27 13.15 -9.51 9.07
C PHE A 27 12.55 -10.86 9.49
N VAL A 28 12.39 -11.11 10.80
CA VAL A 28 11.76 -12.32 11.31
C VAL A 28 10.80 -12.00 12.44
N GLY A 29 9.52 -12.26 12.21
CA GLY A 29 8.49 -12.23 13.23
C GLY A 29 7.29 -11.39 12.85
N ASN A 30 6.42 -11.15 13.83
CA ASN A 30 5.24 -10.33 13.60
C ASN A 30 5.65 -8.87 13.73
N TYR A 31 5.09 -8.02 12.89
CA TYR A 31 5.40 -6.60 12.89
C TYR A 31 4.14 -5.74 12.78
N LEU A 32 4.25 -4.52 13.28
CA LEU A 32 3.33 -3.44 12.97
C LEU A 32 4.06 -2.43 12.09
N ALA A 33 3.39 -1.90 11.08
CA ALA A 33 3.97 -0.90 10.20
C ALA A 33 2.95 0.15 9.79
N LEU A 34 3.44 1.29 9.33
CA LEU A 34 2.63 2.35 8.76
C LEU A 34 2.95 2.44 7.27
N GLN A 35 1.94 2.30 6.42
CA GLN A 35 2.09 2.31 4.96
C GLN A 35 1.49 3.58 4.38
N LEU A 36 2.25 4.20 3.48
CA LEU A 36 1.80 5.28 2.61
C LEU A 36 1.68 4.76 1.19
N THR A 37 0.51 4.95 0.58
CA THR A 37 0.21 4.49 -0.78
C THR A 37 -0.11 5.69 -1.64
N ASN A 38 0.45 5.74 -2.85
CA ASN A 38 0.06 6.68 -3.90
C ASN A 38 -0.12 5.90 -5.20
N ASP A 39 -1.29 5.97 -5.82
CA ASP A 39 -1.54 5.33 -7.11
C ASP A 39 -1.71 6.34 -8.25
N TRP A 40 -1.24 5.91 -9.41
CA TRP A 40 -1.19 6.69 -10.64
C TRP A 40 -1.64 5.80 -11.79
N TYR A 41 -2.67 6.17 -12.54
CA TYR A 41 -3.05 5.42 -13.74
C TYR A 41 -2.40 6.04 -14.97
N SER A 42 -2.05 5.21 -15.94
CA SER A 42 -1.60 5.70 -17.24
C SER A 42 -2.76 5.63 -18.23
N TYR A 43 -2.98 6.68 -19.00
CA TYR A 43 -3.95 6.68 -20.09
C TYR A 43 -3.29 7.20 -21.37
N LYS A 44 -3.79 6.73 -22.51
CA LYS A 44 -3.44 7.29 -23.81
C LYS A 44 -4.49 8.34 -24.17
N SER A 45 -4.05 9.52 -24.59
CA SER A 45 -4.96 10.45 -25.22
C SER A 45 -5.41 9.86 -26.55
N TYR A 46 -6.69 9.95 -26.88
CA TYR A 46 -7.25 9.52 -28.18
C TYR A 46 -7.08 10.60 -29.25
N ASP A 47 -6.27 11.62 -28.98
CA ASP A 47 -6.03 12.71 -29.92
C ASP A 47 -5.07 12.28 -31.02
N ILE A 48 -5.44 12.53 -32.28
CA ILE A 48 -4.71 12.10 -33.48
C ILE A 48 -3.29 12.72 -33.54
N VAL A 49 -3.07 13.80 -32.79
CA VAL A 49 -1.82 14.59 -32.81
C VAL A 49 -0.89 14.27 -31.63
N ASP A 50 -1.40 13.73 -30.52
CA ASP A 50 -0.61 13.46 -29.32
C ASP A 50 -0.79 12.02 -28.81
N THR A 51 0.02 11.12 -29.35
CA THR A 51 0.09 9.71 -28.92
C THR A 51 0.92 9.50 -27.65
N ARG A 52 1.26 10.55 -26.90
CA ARG A 52 2.05 10.42 -25.67
C ARG A 52 1.25 9.71 -24.57
N ARG A 53 1.98 8.98 -23.72
CA ARG A 53 1.42 8.32 -22.54
C ARG A 53 1.34 9.34 -21.41
N HIS A 54 0.13 9.65 -20.96
CA HIS A 54 -0.09 10.53 -19.82
C HIS A 54 -0.25 9.71 -18.54
N TYR A 55 0.12 10.33 -17.42
CA TYR A 55 -0.07 9.78 -16.08
C TYR A 55 -1.04 10.66 -15.31
N GLY A 56 -2.14 10.07 -14.86
CA GLY A 56 -3.11 10.69 -13.99
C GLY A 56 -2.94 10.19 -12.56
N TYR A 57 -3.11 11.09 -11.60
CA TYR A 57 -3.17 10.71 -10.18
C TYR A 57 -4.48 9.99 -9.88
N ASP A 58 -4.40 8.82 -9.25
CA ASP A 58 -5.58 8.08 -8.78
C ASP A 58 -5.90 8.36 -7.32
N TYR A 59 -5.09 7.93 -6.35
CA TYR A 59 -5.38 8.20 -4.93
C TYR A 59 -4.12 8.14 -4.08
N SER A 60 -4.25 8.63 -2.84
CA SER A 60 -3.28 8.50 -1.78
C SER A 60 -3.96 7.96 -0.54
N GLY A 61 -3.23 7.20 0.26
CA GLY A 61 -3.74 6.66 1.51
C GLY A 61 -2.65 6.40 2.54
N ILE A 62 -3.08 6.31 3.79
CA ILE A 62 -2.27 5.93 4.93
C ILE A 62 -2.94 4.75 5.63
N MET A 63 -2.16 3.73 5.98
CA MET A 63 -2.68 2.48 6.53
C MET A 63 -1.80 1.96 7.65
N ALA A 64 -2.41 1.46 8.72
CA ALA A 64 -1.75 0.61 9.68
C ALA A 64 -1.73 -0.82 9.14
N GLN A 65 -0.58 -1.46 9.21
CA GLN A 65 -0.32 -2.81 8.72
C GLN A 65 0.06 -3.70 9.89
N TRP A 66 -0.55 -4.89 9.97
CA TRP A 66 -0.14 -5.96 10.87
C TRP A 66 0.22 -7.18 10.04
N GLY A 67 1.49 -7.57 10.12
CA GLY A 67 2.02 -8.64 9.29
C GLY A 67 2.95 -9.60 10.04
N MET A 68 3.44 -10.58 9.30
CA MET A 68 4.45 -11.53 9.72
C MET A 68 5.47 -11.76 8.60
N GLN A 69 6.74 -11.71 8.98
CA GLN A 69 7.85 -12.10 8.12
C GLN A 69 8.51 -13.38 8.64
N ARG A 70 8.80 -14.32 7.74
CA ARG A 70 9.38 -15.62 8.06
C ARG A 70 10.39 -16.06 6.99
N ARG A 71 11.52 -16.63 7.42
CA ARG A 71 12.46 -17.31 6.51
C ARG A 71 11.86 -18.64 6.02
N ILE A 72 11.96 -18.87 4.71
CA ILE A 72 11.67 -20.16 4.07
C ILE A 72 13.00 -20.75 3.63
N GLY A 73 13.47 -21.74 4.39
CA GLY A 73 14.79 -22.35 4.16
C GLY A 73 15.93 -21.33 4.33
N SER A 74 17.04 -21.58 3.63
CA SER A 74 18.23 -20.72 3.60
C SER A 74 18.15 -19.57 2.60
N TRP A 75 17.19 -19.58 1.69
CA TRP A 75 17.22 -18.80 0.43
C TRP A 75 16.01 -17.87 0.25
N GLY A 76 15.00 -17.95 1.11
CA GLY A 76 13.74 -17.24 0.94
C GLY A 76 13.26 -16.50 2.17
N LEU A 77 12.50 -15.43 1.94
CA LEU A 77 11.71 -14.71 2.91
C LEU A 77 10.27 -14.65 2.42
N PHE A 78 9.35 -15.04 3.29
CA PHE A 78 7.93 -14.80 3.13
C PHE A 78 7.50 -13.66 4.03
N ASP A 79 6.70 -12.77 3.50
CA ASP A 79 6.05 -11.68 4.21
C ASP A 79 4.56 -11.73 3.87
N GLY A 80 3.70 -11.62 4.88
CA GLY A 80 2.27 -11.53 4.66
C GLY A 80 1.59 -10.80 5.79
N GLY A 81 0.53 -10.07 5.47
CA GLY A 81 -0.13 -9.20 6.42
C GLY A 81 -1.46 -8.68 5.95
N ILE A 82 -2.12 -7.98 6.87
CA ILE A 82 -3.36 -7.27 6.63
C ILE A 82 -3.17 -5.80 7.02
N GLY A 83 -3.88 -4.92 6.32
CA GLY A 83 -3.83 -3.50 6.60
C GLY A 83 -5.21 -2.87 6.60
N ILE A 84 -5.37 -1.82 7.40
CA ILE A 84 -6.55 -0.96 7.40
C ILE A 84 -6.12 0.50 7.48
N GLY A 85 -6.83 1.36 6.78
CA GLY A 85 -6.53 2.78 6.79
C GLY A 85 -7.55 3.64 6.07
N VAL A 86 -7.11 4.84 5.73
CA VAL A 86 -7.91 5.86 5.06
C VAL A 86 -7.18 6.41 3.85
N GLY A 87 -7.91 6.74 2.80
CA GLY A 87 -7.37 7.43 1.64
C GLY A 87 -8.42 8.24 0.91
N ASN A 88 -8.03 8.94 -0.14
CA ASN A 88 -8.90 9.82 -0.91
C ASN A 88 -9.42 9.17 -2.21
N ASN A 89 -9.68 7.86 -2.13
CA ASN A 89 -10.10 6.98 -3.22
C ASN A 89 -11.57 7.18 -3.65
N ASN A 90 -12.38 7.86 -2.84
CA ASN A 90 -13.77 8.16 -3.18
C ASN A 90 -13.86 9.47 -3.96
N ILE A 91 -14.29 9.42 -5.23
CA ILE A 91 -14.52 10.62 -6.05
C ILE A 91 -16.02 10.91 -6.08
N LYS A 92 -16.39 12.10 -5.61
CA LYS A 92 -17.74 12.64 -5.78
C LYS A 92 -17.76 13.58 -6.98
N TYR A 93 -18.61 13.26 -7.94
CA TYR A 93 -18.92 14.09 -9.09
C TYR A 93 -20.18 14.89 -8.79
N THR A 94 -20.09 16.21 -8.90
CA THR A 94 -21.24 17.10 -8.80
C THR A 94 -21.30 17.92 -10.08
N TYR A 95 -22.48 17.91 -10.72
CA TYR A 95 -22.77 18.78 -11.84
C TYR A 95 -23.70 19.89 -11.38
N ASP A 96 -23.30 21.14 -11.55
CA ASP A 96 -24.15 22.30 -11.30
C ASP A 96 -24.84 22.72 -12.60
N TYR A 97 -26.15 22.50 -12.67
CA TYR A 97 -26.96 22.87 -13.83
C TYR A 97 -27.10 24.38 -14.05
N THR A 98 -26.88 25.18 -13.00
CA THR A 98 -27.00 26.65 -13.05
C THR A 98 -25.77 27.27 -13.70
N THR A 99 -24.58 26.82 -13.29
CA THR A 99 -23.31 27.32 -13.80
C THR A 99 -22.74 26.49 -14.96
N ARG A 100 -23.34 25.33 -15.26
CA ARG A 100 -22.84 24.32 -16.22
C ARG A 100 -21.40 23.90 -15.93
N THR A 101 -21.05 23.84 -14.64
CA THR A 101 -19.71 23.45 -14.21
C THR A 101 -19.70 22.06 -13.59
N GLU A 102 -18.64 21.32 -13.87
CA GLU A 102 -18.32 20.06 -13.20
C GLU A 102 -17.40 20.32 -12.02
N SER A 103 -17.77 19.81 -10.85
CA SER A 103 -16.89 19.78 -9.68
C SER A 103 -16.55 18.35 -9.31
N ARG A 104 -15.25 18.10 -9.09
CA ARG A 104 -14.72 16.83 -8.61
C ARG A 104 -14.15 17.03 -7.22
N LYS A 105 -14.72 16.35 -6.23
CA LYS A 105 -14.20 16.36 -4.85
C LYS A 105 -13.80 14.95 -4.45
N ARG A 106 -12.57 14.82 -3.95
CA ARG A 106 -12.09 13.58 -3.34
C ARG A 106 -12.48 13.56 -1.87
N LEU A 107 -13.10 12.48 -1.43
CA LEU A 107 -13.54 12.27 -0.07
C LEU A 107 -12.69 11.19 0.60
N PRO A 108 -12.47 11.28 1.92
CA PRO A 108 -11.86 10.18 2.64
C PRO A 108 -12.73 8.93 2.53
N GLY A 109 -12.08 7.79 2.33
CA GLY A 109 -12.67 6.46 2.28
C GLY A 109 -11.82 5.49 3.08
N LEU A 110 -12.45 4.43 3.57
CA LEU A 110 -11.75 3.32 4.23
C LEU A 110 -11.06 2.46 3.18
N ILE A 111 -9.85 2.01 3.51
CA ILE A 111 -9.06 1.09 2.70
C ILE A 111 -8.71 -0.11 3.57
N ALA A 112 -8.91 -1.31 3.05
CA ALA A 112 -8.46 -2.55 3.65
C ALA A 112 -7.59 -3.30 2.62
N GLU A 113 -6.53 -3.94 3.09
CA GLU A 113 -5.57 -4.66 2.25
C GLU A 113 -5.22 -6.01 2.87
N LEU A 114 -4.99 -7.00 2.01
CA LEU A 114 -4.34 -8.27 2.33
C LEU A 114 -3.14 -8.39 1.40
N ASN A 115 -1.94 -8.62 1.95
CA ASN A 115 -0.73 -8.79 1.16
C ASN A 115 0.00 -10.08 1.49
N ALA A 116 0.69 -10.59 0.48
CA ALA A 116 1.63 -11.69 0.58
C ALA A 116 2.75 -11.45 -0.42
N ARG A 117 4.00 -11.67 0.00
CA ARG A 117 5.20 -11.49 -0.79
C ARG A 117 6.17 -12.63 -0.49
N ILE A 118 6.82 -13.11 -1.54
CA ILE A 118 7.97 -14.00 -1.44
C ILE A 118 9.16 -13.27 -2.06
N SER A 119 10.26 -13.25 -1.33
CA SER A 119 11.51 -12.60 -1.72
C SER A 119 12.66 -13.60 -1.56
N LEU A 120 13.70 -13.46 -2.39
CA LEU A 120 14.94 -14.21 -2.21
C LEU A 120 15.77 -13.53 -1.10
N ALA A 121 16.33 -14.33 -0.20
CA ALA A 121 17.32 -13.91 0.77
C ALA A 121 18.68 -14.37 0.25
N HIS A 122 19.50 -13.42 -0.19
CA HIS A 122 20.86 -13.66 -0.66
C HIS A 122 21.89 -13.25 0.38
#